data_AF-A0A830EZT6-F1
#
_entry.id   AF-A0A830EZT6-F1
#
_cell.length_a   1.000
_cell.length_b   1.000
_cell.length_c   1.000
_cell.angle_alpha   90.00
_cell.angle_beta   90.00
_cell.angle_gamma   90.00
#
_symmetry.space_group_name_H-M   'P 1'
#
loop_
_entity.id
_entity.type
_entity.pdbx_description
1 polymer ?
#
loop_
_entity_poly.entity_id
_entity_poly.type
_entity_poly.pdbx_seq_one_letter_code
_entity_poly.pdbx_strand_id
1 'polypeptide(L)'
;MDTHVRIVVALVFGVVTFAVTTVVVTAGFEPGIEFSLLIGLPVGVSGSLTALFASYVLLWHRDQAAAGTVSGRAARLQLAALAAVADFFVVTAAGVALYTLADGSMGIGLLVAGLPVTLPLAAVVGYLAAGRRRREQDGLRTQ
;
A
#
# COMPACT_ATOMS: atom_id res chain seq x y z
N MET A 1 21.02 6.38 -4.32
CA MET A 1 20.78 6.02 -5.74
C MET A 1 20.39 7.28 -6.50
N ASP A 2 20.62 7.33 -7.81
CA ASP A 2 20.10 8.44 -8.63
C ASP A 2 18.56 8.47 -8.58
N THR A 3 17.98 9.68 -8.58
CA THR A 3 16.52 9.84 -8.44
C THR A 3 15.76 9.23 -9.62
N HIS A 4 16.29 9.33 -10.84
CA HIS A 4 15.67 8.73 -12.02
C HIS A 4 15.70 7.21 -11.94
N VAL A 5 16.81 6.61 -11.50
CA VAL A 5 16.89 5.15 -11.28
C VAL A 5 15.85 4.72 -10.25
N ARG A 6 15.66 5.48 -9.17
CA ARG A 6 14.62 5.18 -8.17
C ARG A 6 13.22 5.23 -8.75
N ILE A 7 12.92 6.25 -9.56
CA ILE A 7 11.62 6.40 -10.22
C ILE A 7 11.38 5.22 -11.17
N VAL A 8 12.38 4.85 -11.98
CA VAL A 8 12.27 3.73 -12.92
C VAL A 8 12.05 2.41 -12.18
N VAL A 9 12.81 2.14 -11.12
CA VAL A 9 12.62 0.92 -10.31
C VAL A 9 11.23 0.90 -9.68
N ALA A 10 10.78 2.01 -9.10
CA ALA A 10 9.44 2.09 -8.54
C ALA A 10 8.37 1.87 -9.61
N LEU A 11 8.54 2.47 -10.79
CA LEU A 11 7.62 2.31 -11.92
C LEU A 11 7.50 0.86 -12.36
N VAL A 12 8.65 0.17 -12.51
CA VAL A 12 8.69 -1.26 -12.85
C VAL A 12 7.97 -2.09 -11.78
N PHE A 13 8.22 -1.82 -10.50
CA PHE A 13 7.51 -2.50 -9.40
C PHE A 13 6.00 -2.26 -9.47
N GLY A 14 5.57 -1.03 -9.76
CA GLY A 14 4.17 -0.69 -9.98
C GLY A 14 3.53 -1.49 -11.10
N VAL A 15 4.16 -1.50 -12.28
CA VAL A 15 3.67 -2.24 -13.46
C VAL A 15 3.60 -3.74 -13.21
N VAL A 16 4.64 -4.32 -12.59
CA VAL A 16 4.65 -5.75 -12.24
C VAL A 16 3.53 -6.06 -11.23
N THR A 17 3.38 -5.23 -10.19
CA THR A 17 2.33 -5.42 -9.18
C THR A 17 0.95 -5.28 -9.80
N PHE A 18 0.73 -4.32 -10.69
CA PHE A 18 -0.51 -4.17 -11.45
C PHE A 18 -0.84 -5.45 -12.21
N ALA A 19 0.10 -5.94 -13.03
CA ALA A 19 -0.10 -7.12 -13.86
C ALA A 19 -0.41 -8.36 -13.00
N VAL A 20 0.42 -8.64 -11.99
CA VAL A 20 0.25 -9.80 -11.12
C VAL A 20 -1.06 -9.71 -10.34
N THR A 21 -1.34 -8.58 -9.71
CA THR A 21 -2.55 -8.42 -8.88
C THR A 21 -3.80 -8.52 -9.74
N THR A 22 -3.83 -7.84 -10.89
CA THR A 22 -4.97 -7.90 -11.80
C THR A 22 -5.21 -9.34 -12.24
N VAL A 23 -4.17 -10.05 -12.70
CA VAL A 23 -4.31 -11.44 -13.18
C VAL A 23 -4.74 -12.37 -12.05
N VAL A 24 -4.10 -12.31 -10.89
CA VAL A 24 -4.42 -13.21 -9.75
C VAL A 24 -5.84 -12.97 -9.25
N VAL A 25 -6.25 -11.71 -9.08
CA VAL A 25 -7.61 -11.38 -8.64
C VAL A 25 -8.62 -11.73 -9.71
N THR A 26 -8.35 -11.45 -10.98
CA THR A 26 -9.25 -11.81 -12.10
C THR A 26 -9.45 -13.33 -12.17
N ALA A 27 -8.35 -14.10 -12.14
CA ALA A 27 -8.38 -15.56 -12.17
C ALA A 27 -9.08 -16.16 -10.94
N GLY A 28 -8.94 -15.54 -9.76
CA GLY A 28 -9.58 -15.98 -8.53
C GLY A 28 -11.12 -15.88 -8.54
N PHE A 29 -11.71 -15.17 -9.51
CA PHE A 29 -13.15 -14.91 -9.61
C PHE A 29 -13.80 -15.54 -10.87
N GLU A 30 -13.08 -16.37 -11.64
CA GLU A 30 -13.68 -17.16 -12.74
C GLU A 30 -14.57 -18.30 -12.21
N PRO A 31 -15.76 -18.57 -12.80
CA PRO A 31 -16.13 -18.32 -14.20
C PRO A 31 -16.95 -17.04 -14.48
N GLY A 32 -17.05 -16.08 -13.54
CA GLY A 32 -17.79 -14.84 -13.71
C GLY A 32 -17.05 -13.79 -14.57
N ILE A 33 -16.81 -14.07 -15.85
CA ILE A 33 -16.00 -13.23 -16.76
C ILE A 33 -16.49 -11.76 -16.81
N GLU A 34 -17.79 -11.56 -16.65
CA GLU A 34 -18.47 -10.25 -16.68
C GLU A 34 -18.09 -9.34 -15.50
N PHE A 35 -17.74 -9.92 -14.34
CA PHE A 35 -17.38 -9.22 -13.11
C PHE A 35 -15.89 -9.28 -12.79
N SER A 36 -15.15 -10.17 -13.44
CA SER A 36 -13.75 -10.46 -13.11
C SER A 36 -12.83 -9.26 -13.34
N LEU A 37 -12.97 -8.55 -14.48
CA LEU A 37 -12.24 -7.29 -14.71
C LEU A 37 -12.76 -6.13 -13.86
N LEU A 38 -14.05 -6.13 -13.50
CA LEU A 38 -14.65 -5.10 -12.66
C LEU A 38 -14.02 -5.09 -11.25
N ILE A 39 -13.53 -6.23 -10.78
CA ILE A 39 -12.87 -6.37 -9.47
C ILE A 39 -11.34 -6.35 -9.64
N GLY A 40 -10.83 -7.13 -10.60
CA GLY A 40 -9.39 -7.27 -10.84
C GLY A 40 -8.70 -5.95 -11.19
N LEU A 41 -9.33 -5.10 -12.00
CA LEU A 41 -8.73 -3.83 -12.42
C LEU A 41 -8.64 -2.81 -11.27
N PRO A 42 -9.70 -2.50 -10.49
CA PRO A 42 -9.58 -1.59 -9.34
C PRO A 42 -8.59 -2.08 -8.28
N VAL A 43 -8.58 -3.39 -7.98
CA VAL A 43 -7.63 -3.98 -7.02
C VAL A 43 -6.20 -3.90 -7.58
N GLY A 44 -6.02 -4.18 -8.87
CA GLY A 44 -4.75 -4.06 -9.58
C GLY A 44 -4.20 -2.63 -9.56
N VAL A 45 -5.04 -1.62 -9.84
CA VAL A 45 -4.66 -0.20 -9.77
C VAL A 45 -4.27 0.18 -8.33
N SER A 46 -5.07 -0.23 -7.35
CA SER A 46 -4.80 0.04 -5.93
C SER A 46 -3.47 -0.58 -5.47
N GLY A 47 -3.22 -1.83 -5.86
CA GLY A 47 -1.97 -2.53 -5.58
C GLY A 47 -0.78 -1.87 -6.28
N SER A 48 -0.93 -1.45 -7.54
CA SER A 48 0.09 -0.74 -8.30
C SER A 48 0.50 0.58 -7.64
N LEU A 49 -0.48 1.43 -7.30
CA LEU A 49 -0.23 2.71 -6.63
C LEU A 49 0.44 2.52 -5.26
N THR A 50 0.01 1.49 -4.52
CA THR A 50 0.62 1.13 -3.23
C THR A 50 2.07 0.70 -3.41
N ALA A 51 2.35 -0.17 -4.39
CA ALA A 51 3.71 -0.62 -4.69
C ALA A 51 4.60 0.51 -5.19
N LEU A 52 4.10 1.40 -6.06
CA LEU A 52 4.81 2.60 -6.52
C LEU A 52 5.22 3.47 -5.34
N PHE A 53 4.26 3.80 -4.48
CA PHE A 53 4.49 4.63 -3.30
C PHE A 53 5.50 3.98 -2.36
N ALA A 54 5.26 2.72 -1.98
CA ALA A 54 6.08 2.01 -1.01
C ALA A 54 7.51 1.78 -1.50
N SER A 55 7.69 1.32 -2.75
CA SER A 55 9.01 1.08 -3.32
C SER A 55 9.84 2.37 -3.39
N TYR A 56 9.24 3.47 -3.87
CA TYR A 56 9.93 4.76 -3.93
C TYR A 56 10.36 5.23 -2.53
N VAL A 57 9.46 5.20 -1.56
CA VAL A 57 9.72 5.66 -0.20
C VAL A 57 10.75 4.79 0.51
N LEU A 58 10.66 3.47 0.39
CA LEU A 58 11.58 2.53 1.03
C LEU A 58 12.99 2.63 0.43
N LEU A 59 13.11 2.78 -0.88
CA LEU A 59 14.39 3.01 -1.56
C LEU A 59 15.01 4.35 -1.14
N TRP A 60 14.20 5.40 -1.06
CA TRP A 60 14.67 6.71 -0.59
C TRP A 60 15.09 6.68 0.89
N HIS A 61 14.32 6.00 1.75
CA HIS A 61 14.70 5.81 3.15
C HIS A 61 16.02 5.06 3.28
N ARG A 62 16.21 3.97 2.49
CA ARG A 62 17.45 3.21 2.45
C ARG A 62 18.63 4.09 2.02
N ASP A 63 18.46 4.92 0.99
CA ASP A 63 19.49 5.85 0.53
C ASP A 63 19.90 6.84 1.64
N GLN A 64 18.92 7.41 2.35
CA GLN A 64 19.18 8.31 3.49
C GLN A 64 19.84 7.59 4.67
N ALA A 65 19.44 6.35 4.95
CA ALA A 65 20.04 5.54 5.99
C ALA A 65 21.50 5.20 5.69
N ALA A 66 21.80 4.85 4.44
CA ALA A 66 23.18 4.60 3.99
C ALA A 66 24.06 5.86 4.08
N ALA A 67 23.48 7.04 3.87
CA ALA A 67 24.16 8.32 4.01
C ALA A 67 24.20 8.86 5.46
N GLY A 68 23.57 8.18 6.43
CA GLY A 68 23.49 8.64 7.83
C GLY A 68 22.56 9.85 8.05
N THR A 69 21.71 10.18 7.08
CA THR A 69 20.90 11.41 7.03
C THR A 69 19.41 11.16 7.24
N VAL A 70 19.04 10.14 8.02
CA VAL A 70 17.63 9.79 8.27
C VAL A 70 16.91 10.89 9.04
N SER A 71 16.17 11.72 8.32
CA SER A 71 15.31 12.75 8.91
C SER A 71 14.04 12.16 9.52
N GLY A 72 13.43 12.87 10.47
CA GLY A 72 12.13 12.49 11.02
C GLY A 72 11.03 12.38 9.95
N ARG A 73 11.11 13.16 8.87
CA ARG A 73 10.22 13.05 7.71
C ARG A 73 10.39 11.73 6.98
N ALA A 74 11.63 11.26 6.82
CA ALA A 74 11.92 9.98 6.17
C ALA A 74 11.32 8.80 6.97
N ALA A 75 11.48 8.81 8.30
CA ALA A 75 10.88 7.79 9.17
C ALA A 75 9.34 7.80 9.12
N ARG A 76 8.71 8.99 9.08
CA ARG A 76 7.25 9.11 8.96
C ARG A 76 6.73 8.58 7.63
N LEU A 77 7.41 8.91 6.53
CA LEU A 77 7.04 8.41 5.21
C LEU A 77 7.23 6.90 5.12
N GLN A 78 8.29 6.35 5.71
CA GLN A 78 8.49 4.90 5.79
C GLN A 78 7.31 4.21 6.49
N LEU A 79 6.87 4.73 7.64
CA LEU A 79 5.71 4.17 8.35
C LEU A 79 4.41 4.33 7.57
N ALA A 80 4.22 5.44 6.85
CA ALA A 80 3.10 5.63 5.94
C ALA A 80 3.08 4.57 4.81
N ALA A 81 4.23 4.31 4.20
CA ALA A 81 4.38 3.29 3.17
C ALA A 81 4.08 1.89 3.69
N LEU A 82 4.62 1.53 4.86
CA LEU A 82 4.35 0.23 5.48
C LEU A 82 2.88 0.06 5.86
N ALA A 83 2.25 1.12 6.39
CA ALA A 83 0.83 1.10 6.74
C ALA A 83 -0.06 0.90 5.51
N ALA A 84 0.23 1.60 4.40
CA ALA A 84 -0.50 1.43 3.15
C ALA A 84 -0.35 0.00 2.58
N VAL A 85 0.85 -0.58 2.63
CA VAL A 85 1.08 -1.96 2.20
C VAL A 85 0.30 -2.95 3.07
N ALA A 86 0.36 -2.78 4.39
CA ALA A 86 -0.38 -3.63 5.32
C ALA A 86 -1.90 -3.53 5.10
N ASP A 87 -2.42 -2.32 4.95
CA ASP A 87 -3.83 -2.06 4.66
C ASP A 87 -4.27 -2.73 3.35
N PHE A 88 -3.48 -2.59 2.28
CA PHE A 88 -3.76 -3.25 1.01
C PHE A 88 -3.98 -4.75 1.17
N PHE A 89 -3.07 -5.45 1.85
CA PHE A 89 -3.20 -6.90 2.05
C PHE A 89 -4.38 -7.26 2.95
N VAL A 90 -4.58 -6.52 4.05
CA VAL A 90 -5.67 -6.78 4.99
C VAL A 90 -7.04 -6.58 4.34
N VAL A 91 -7.23 -5.44 3.67
CA VAL A 91 -8.50 -5.09 3.03
C VAL A 91 -8.76 -6.00 1.82
N THR A 92 -7.73 -6.35 1.04
CA THR A 92 -7.88 -7.31 -0.06
C THR A 92 -8.27 -8.68 0.45
N ALA A 93 -7.58 -9.20 1.48
CA ALA A 93 -7.91 -10.50 2.06
C ALA A 93 -9.32 -10.51 2.68
N ALA A 94 -9.70 -9.46 3.39
CA ALA A 94 -11.03 -9.30 3.94
C ALA A 94 -12.11 -9.22 2.84
N GLY A 95 -11.86 -8.48 1.76
CA GLY A 95 -12.78 -8.37 0.63
C GLY A 95 -12.99 -9.70 -0.08
N VAL A 96 -11.92 -10.47 -0.31
CA VAL A 96 -12.01 -11.82 -0.88
C VAL A 96 -12.73 -12.78 0.07
N ALA A 97 -12.45 -12.72 1.38
CA ALA A 97 -13.14 -13.55 2.37
C ALA A 97 -14.63 -13.23 2.45
N LEU A 98 -15.01 -11.95 2.45
CA LEU A 98 -16.42 -11.54 2.44
C LEU A 98 -17.13 -11.98 1.17
N TYR A 99 -16.46 -11.85 0.01
CA TYR A 99 -17.01 -12.29 -1.26
C TYR A 99 -17.29 -13.80 -1.28
N THR A 100 -16.35 -14.60 -0.75
CA THR A 100 -16.40 -16.07 -0.82
C THR A 100 -17.24 -16.71 0.29
N LEU A 101 -17.31 -16.09 1.47
CA LEU A 101 -17.87 -16.72 2.68
C LEU A 101 -19.16 -16.07 3.19
N ALA A 102 -19.49 -14.84 2.76
CA ALA A 102 -20.61 -14.09 3.34
C ALA A 102 -21.53 -13.51 2.28
N ASP A 103 -21.14 -12.41 1.65
CA ASP A 103 -21.95 -11.67 0.68
C ASP A 103 -21.05 -11.10 -0.42
N GLY A 104 -21.28 -11.56 -1.65
CA GLY A 104 -20.54 -11.12 -2.83
C GLY A 104 -20.59 -9.61 -3.03
N SER A 105 -21.71 -8.96 -2.71
CA SER A 105 -21.87 -7.51 -2.88
C SER A 105 -21.02 -6.71 -1.89
N MET A 106 -20.92 -7.18 -0.64
CA MET A 106 -20.06 -6.56 0.38
C MET A 106 -18.58 -6.74 0.05
N GLY A 107 -18.19 -7.94 -0.41
CA GLY A 107 -16.81 -8.21 -0.83
C GLY A 107 -16.39 -7.32 -2.00
N ILE A 108 -17.23 -7.21 -3.03
CA ILE A 108 -16.99 -6.31 -4.17
C ILE A 108 -16.93 -4.85 -3.73
N GLY A 109 -17.86 -4.40 -2.88
CA GLY A 109 -17.87 -3.03 -2.37
C GLY A 109 -16.57 -2.69 -1.62
N LEU A 110 -16.08 -3.60 -0.79
CA LEU A 110 -14.82 -3.41 -0.06
C LEU A 110 -13.61 -3.37 -0.99
N LEU A 111 -13.55 -4.23 -2.02
CA LEU A 111 -12.44 -4.29 -2.96
C LEU A 111 -12.42 -3.12 -3.96
N VAL A 112 -13.59 -2.69 -4.45
CA VAL A 112 -13.69 -1.68 -5.51
C VAL A 112 -13.76 -0.26 -4.94
N ALA A 113 -14.53 -0.05 -3.87
CA ALA A 113 -14.70 1.27 -3.26
C ALA A 113 -13.90 1.43 -1.97
N GLY A 114 -13.77 0.37 -1.17
CA GLY A 114 -13.02 0.41 0.10
C GLY A 114 -11.53 0.67 -0.11
N LEU A 115 -10.85 -0.16 -0.92
CA LEU A 115 -9.40 -0.06 -1.14
C LEU A 115 -8.92 1.35 -1.55
N PRO A 116 -9.51 2.03 -2.55
CA PRO A 116 -9.09 3.39 -2.92
C PRO A 116 -9.20 4.41 -1.78
N VAL A 117 -10.08 4.16 -0.81
CA VAL A 117 -10.34 5.05 0.33
C VAL A 117 -9.46 4.68 1.54
N THR A 118 -9.34 3.39 1.87
CA THR A 118 -8.60 2.95 3.07
C THR A 118 -7.10 3.13 2.92
N LEU A 119 -6.55 2.96 1.72
CA LEU A 119 -5.11 3.10 1.46
C LEU A 119 -4.54 4.49 1.83
N PRO A 120 -5.09 5.61 1.33
CA PRO A 120 -4.61 6.93 1.73
C PRO A 120 -4.85 7.20 3.22
N LEU A 121 -5.96 6.70 3.78
CA LEU A 121 -6.24 6.78 5.22
C LEU A 121 -5.16 6.06 6.04
N ALA A 122 -4.81 4.83 5.68
CA ALA A 122 -3.75 4.05 6.32
C ALA A 122 -2.39 4.74 6.20
N ALA A 123 -2.08 5.30 5.03
CA ALA A 123 -0.86 6.09 4.84
C ALA A 123 -0.81 7.30 5.78
N VAL A 124 -1.91 8.05 5.89
CA VAL A 124 -2.03 9.19 6.80
C VAL A 124 -1.88 8.76 8.26
N VAL A 125 -2.56 7.68 8.66
CA VAL A 125 -2.45 7.13 10.02
C VAL A 125 -1.01 6.71 10.33
N GLY A 126 -0.35 5.99 9.41
CA GLY A 126 1.05 5.61 9.55
C GLY A 126 1.99 6.81 9.67
N TYR A 127 1.76 7.85 8.87
CA TYR A 127 2.52 9.09 8.93
C TYR A 127 2.37 9.81 10.28
N LEU A 128 1.14 9.90 10.80
CA LEU A 128 0.84 10.58 12.07
C LEU A 128 1.32 9.79 13.28
N ALA A 129 1.19 8.46 13.28
CA ALA A 129 1.66 7.58 14.35
C ALA A 129 3.18 7.73 14.58
N ALA A 130 3.93 7.83 13.48
CA ALA A 130 5.36 8.10 13.50
C ALA A 130 5.72 9.46 14.14
N GLY A 131 4.85 10.46 13.98
CA GLY A 131 5.02 11.78 14.61
C GLY A 131 4.79 11.78 16.12
N ARG A 132 3.83 10.97 16.60
CA ARG A 132 3.54 10.81 18.04
C ARG A 132 4.65 10.07 18.78
N ARG A 133 5.13 8.95 18.22
CA ARG A 133 6.19 8.12 18.83
C ARG A 133 7.47 8.90 19.12
N ARG A 134 7.82 9.88 18.26
CA ARG A 134 8.99 10.74 18.46
C ARG A 134 8.79 11.75 19.60
N ARG A 135 7.60 12.33 19.74
CA ARG A 135 7.30 13.26 20.84
C ARG A 135 7.33 12.57 22.20
N GLU A 136 6.82 11.34 22.28
CA GLU A 136 6.89 10.53 23.50
C GLU A 136 8.34 10.18 23.88
N GLN A 137 9.17 9.83 22.90
CA GLN A 137 10.59 9.53 23.13
C GLN A 137 11.43 10.77 23.53
N ASP A 138 11.13 11.95 22.96
CA ASP A 138 11.79 13.20 23.36
C ASP A 138 11.39 13.61 24.80
N GLY A 139 10.12 13.42 25.19
CA GLY A 139 9.64 13.70 26.55
C GLY A 139 10.22 12.79 27.63
N LEU A 140 10.47 11.51 27.30
CA LEU A 140 11.11 10.54 28.21
C LEU A 140 12.61 10.79 28.42
N ARG A 141 13.28 11.56 27.55
CA ARG A 141 14.72 11.91 27.69
C ARG A 141 14.96 13.19 28.49
N THR A 142 13.91 13.96 28.77
CA THR A 142 13.97 15.22 29.52
C THR A 142 13.54 15.09 30.99
N GLN A 143 13.20 13.88 31.45
CA GLN A 143 13.04 13.53 32.87
C GLN A 143 14.28 12.79 33.36
#